data_AF-G5ILV9-F1
#
_entry.id   AF-G5ILV9-F1
#
_cell.length_a   1.000
_cell.length_b   1.000
_cell.length_c   1.000
_cell.angle_alpha   90.00
_cell.angle_beta   90.00
_cell.angle_gamma   90.00
#
_symmetry.space_group_name_H-M   'P 1'
#
loop_
_entity.id
_entity.type
_entity.pdbx_description
1 polymer ?
#
loop_
_entity_poly.entity_id
_entity_poly.type
_entity_poly.pdbx_seq_one_letter_code
_entity_poly.pdbx_strand_id
1 'polypeptide(L)' 'MVDLDGVVVIPRSIEEEVIRLAYEKATGEKMVSEAIRAGMGAKESFDKHGIM' A
#
# COMPACT_ATOMS: atom_id res chain seq x y z
N MET A 1 -11.66 -5.17 -10.44
CA MET A 1 -10.21 -5.42 -10.63
C MET A 1 -9.98 -6.90 -10.45
N VAL A 2 -9.07 -7.52 -11.21
CA VAL A 2 -8.78 -8.97 -11.11
C VAL A 2 -7.28 -9.23 -11.15
N ASP A 3 -6.80 -10.12 -10.31
CA ASP A 3 -5.42 -10.63 -10.26
C ASP A 3 -5.40 -12.09 -9.77
N LEU A 4 -4.23 -12.56 -9.31
CA LEU A 4 -4.05 -13.92 -8.76
C LEU A 4 -4.80 -14.13 -7.44
N ASP A 5 -5.02 -13.08 -6.66
CA ASP A 5 -5.68 -13.12 -5.36
C ASP A 5 -7.21 -13.05 -5.48
N GLY A 6 -7.72 -12.57 -6.62
CA GLY A 6 -9.12 -12.74 -7.01
C GLY A 6 -9.71 -11.49 -7.63
N VAL A 7 -10.97 -11.19 -7.29
CA VAL A 7 -11.73 -10.07 -7.86
C VAL A 7 -12.18 -9.12 -6.77
N VAL A 8 -11.92 -7.83 -6.97
CA VAL A 8 -12.45 -6.73 -6.14
C VAL A 8 -13.48 -5.92 -6.94
N VAL A 9 -14.62 -5.64 -6.30
CA VAL A 9 -15.70 -4.79 -6.82
C VAL A 9 -15.77 -3.52 -5.98
N ILE A 10 -15.73 -2.36 -6.64
CA ILE A 10 -15.78 -1.05 -5.98
C ILE A 10 -17.10 -0.35 -6.37
N PRO A 11 -17.92 0.08 -5.41
CA PRO A 11 -19.10 0.89 -5.71
C PRO A 11 -18.72 2.23 -6.33
N ARG A 12 -19.45 2.65 -7.38
CA ARG A 12 -19.16 3.89 -8.12
C ARG A 12 -19.15 5.15 -7.24
N SER A 13 -19.92 5.16 -6.16
CA SER A 13 -20.01 6.31 -5.23
C SER A 13 -18.73 6.58 -4.44
N ILE A 14 -17.82 5.60 -4.32
CA ILE A 14 -16.57 5.72 -3.56
C ILE A 14 -15.34 5.36 -4.41
N GLU A 15 -15.52 5.21 -5.73
CA GLU A 15 -14.47 4.76 -6.65
C GLU A 15 -13.22 5.65 -6.58
N GLU A 16 -13.40 6.97 -6.68
CA GLU A 16 -12.28 7.92 -6.65
C GLU A 16 -11.50 7.86 -5.33
N GLU A 17 -12.20 7.76 -4.20
CA GLU A 17 -11.57 7.69 -2.88
C GLU A 17 -10.79 6.39 -2.72
N VAL A 18 -11.37 5.25 -3.13
CA VAL A 18 -10.70 3.95 -3.05
C VAL A 18 -9.44 3.93 -3.92
N ILE A 19 -9.50 4.47 -5.14
CA ILE A 19 -8.32 4.56 -6.01
C ILE A 19 -7.24 5.46 -5.40
N ARG A 20 -7.62 6.63 -4.87
CA ARG A 20 -6.67 7.55 -4.23
C ARG A 20 -5.96 6.91 -3.05
N LEU A 21 -6.71 6.29 -2.13
CA LEU A 21 -6.16 5.62 -0.96
C LEU A 21 -5.29 4.41 -1.33
N ALA A 22 -5.69 3.62 -2.34
CA ALA A 22 -4.90 2.50 -2.83
C ALA A 22 -3.55 2.98 -3.42
N TYR A 23 -3.54 4.10 -4.15
CA TYR A 23 -2.32 4.69 -4.69
C TYR A 23 -1.39 5.21 -3.60
N GLU A 24 -1.93 5.93 -2.61
CA GLU A 24 -1.17 6.41 -1.45
C GLU A 24 -0.52 5.25 -0.69
N LYS A 25 -1.28 4.18 -0.46
CA LYS A 25 -0.80 2.95 0.20
C LYS A 25 0.31 2.28 -0.61
N ALA A 26 0.09 2.00 -1.90
CA ALA A 26 1.07 1.31 -2.74
C ALA A 26 2.39 2.10 -2.87
N THR A 27 2.31 3.43 -2.92
CA THR A 27 3.50 4.29 -2.95
C THR A 27 4.24 4.26 -1.61
N GLY A 28 3.50 4.27 -0.49
CA GLY A 28 4.06 4.15 0.86
C GLY A 28 4.78 2.81 1.09
N GLU A 29 4.14 1.71 0.72
CA GLU A 29 4.69 0.35 0.84
C GLU A 29 5.98 0.18 0.02
N LYS A 30 6.04 0.80 -1.17
CA LYS A 30 7.25 0.78 -2.00
C LYS A 30 8.43 1.42 -1.26
N MET A 31 8.23 2.58 -0.63
CA MET A 31 9.28 3.26 0.14
C MET A 31 9.72 2.44 1.35
N VAL A 32 8.77 1.79 2.05
CA VAL A 32 9.06 0.88 3.17
C VAL A 32 9.87 -0.33 2.70
N SER A 33 9.48 -0.94 1.57
CA SER A 33 10.22 -2.06 0.97
C SER A 33 11.66 -1.68 0.61
N GLU A 34 11.86 -0.49 0.03
CA GLU A 34 13.19 0.04 -0.28
C GLU A 34 14.02 0.28 0.99
N ALA A 35 13.43 0.87 2.03
CA ALA A 35 14.09 1.09 3.31
C ALA A 35 14.52 -0.22 3.97
N ILE A 36 13.65 -1.25 3.95
CA ILE A 36 13.97 -2.57 4.49
C ILE A 36 15.11 -3.23 3.69
N ARG A 37 15.06 -3.16 2.36
CA ARG A 37 16.14 -3.67 1.48
C ARG A 37 17.47 -2.95 1.72
N ALA A 38 17.44 -1.67 2.09
CA ALA A 38 18.62 -0.89 2.44
C ALA A 38 19.16 -1.18 3.85
N GLY A 39 18.58 -2.13 4.59
CA GLY A 39 19.06 -2.57 5.90
C GLY A 39 18.29 -1.99 7.10
N MET A 40 17.18 -1.27 6.87
CA MET A 40 16.28 -0.86 7.95
C MET A 40 15.47 -2.06 8.46
N GLY A 41 15.32 -2.20 9.79
CA GLY A 41 14.46 -3.22 10.36
C GLY A 41 12.99 -2.99 10.01
N ALA A 42 12.24 -4.04 9.70
CA ALA A 42 10.82 -3.95 9.31
C ALA A 42 9.95 -3.24 10.37
N LYS A 43 10.22 -3.48 11.66
CA LYS A 43 9.55 -2.80 12.77
C LYS A 43 9.84 -1.29 12.79
N GLU A 44 11.09 -0.91 12.55
CA GLU A 44 11.52 0.48 12.53
C GLU A 44 10.94 1.23 11.33
N SER A 45 10.82 0.56 10.18
CA SER A 45 10.16 1.12 8.99
C SER A 45 8.65 1.31 9.22
N PHE A 46 7.99 0.33 9.85
CA PHE A 46 6.57 0.46 10.23
C PHE A 46 6.34 1.57 11.27
N ASP A 47 7.17 1.66 12.32
CA ASP A 47 7.05 2.71 13.33
C ASP A 47 7.28 4.11 12.73
N LYS A 48 8.10 4.22 11.68
CA LYS A 48 8.43 5.49 11.01
C LYS A 48 7.43 5.91 9.94
N HIS A 49 6.84 4.95 9.22
CA HIS A 49 5.99 5.23 8.06
C HIS A 49 4.53 4.84 8.26
N GLY A 50 4.21 4.02 9.27
CA GLY A 50 2.85 3.58 9.60
C GLY A 50 2.16 2.74 8.52
N ILE A 51 2.92 2.25 7.53
CA ILE A 51 2.42 1.58 6.33
C ILE A 51 3.14 0.24 6.19
N MET A 52 2.36 -0.82 5.94
CA MET A 52 2.81 -2.18 5.66
C MET A 52 1.84 -2.87 4.72
#